data_AF-A0A9E5ZNI2-F1
#
_entry.id   AF-A0A9E5ZNI2-F1
#
_cell.length_a   1.000
_cell.length_b   1.000
_cell.length_c   1.000
_cell.angle_alpha   90.00
_cell.angle_beta   90.00
_cell.angle_gamma   90.00
#
_symmetry.space_group_name_H-M   'P 1'
#
loop_
_entity.id
_entity.type
_entity.pdbx_description
1 polymer ?
#
loop_
_entity_poly.entity_id
_entity_poly.type
_entity_poly.pdbx_seq_one_letter_code
_entity_poly.pdbx_strand_id
1 'polypeptide(L)'
;MNKILLQIIAFVLFSTSVFAQIPKLDHIKNLKESKIIIGLSHNENLNINLTKMVNQYWNLCQIDGALPYKEAIQKAKNDDNTFVIFVSTMTSRGLKHNFDENWDFRLISSGKFVGLSNGSKKPLMRSYIPSSESLIPSESIAHGINFMQTIITSMIEEQKGAMKVIGLYKKEAKELANKTLYIPKVWLHKKLTPEIITKEYGSTNYKLVSYEEWKDAILNKKDGIAYVILIPVPIAGQYMFQHHIFDSATNQLYAISQSRVAVSLNAVNLSKANTGYITKKNIKKYKGVLSGKW
;
A
#
# COMPACT_ATOMS: atom_id res chain seq x y z
N MET A 1 -9.43 22.48 -24.19
CA MET A 1 -8.46 21.35 -24.16
C MET A 1 -9.21 20.06 -24.49
N ASN A 2 -8.79 19.31 -25.52
CA ASN A 2 -9.51 18.13 -26.01
C ASN A 2 -9.56 17.02 -24.94
N LYS A 3 -10.72 16.36 -24.76
CA LYS A 3 -10.98 15.34 -23.72
C LYS A 3 -9.96 14.18 -23.79
N ILE A 4 -9.50 13.86 -25.00
CA ILE A 4 -8.48 12.84 -25.28
C ILE A 4 -7.10 13.26 -24.75
N LEU A 5 -6.68 14.50 -25.02
CA LEU A 5 -5.40 15.04 -24.53
C LEU A 5 -5.38 15.10 -22.99
N LEU A 6 -6.51 15.44 -22.38
CA LEU A 6 -6.70 15.40 -20.93
C LEU A 6 -6.53 13.99 -20.34
N GLN A 7 -7.11 12.98 -21.00
CA GLN A 7 -7.00 11.58 -20.58
C GLN A 7 -5.57 11.06 -20.73
N ILE A 8 -4.86 11.47 -21.78
CA ILE A 8 -3.45 11.13 -21.99
C ILE A 8 -2.58 11.76 -20.90
N ILE A 9 -2.75 13.05 -20.60
CA ILE A 9 -2.02 13.74 -19.52
C ILE A 9 -2.32 13.09 -18.17
N ALA A 10 -3.59 12.81 -17.88
CA ALA A 10 -3.99 12.10 -16.66
C ALA A 10 -3.34 10.71 -16.57
N PHE A 11 -3.32 9.94 -17.66
CA PHE A 11 -2.70 8.62 -17.72
C PHE A 11 -1.17 8.67 -17.51
N VAL A 12 -0.48 9.64 -18.13
CA VAL A 12 0.96 9.84 -17.96
C VAL A 12 1.30 10.24 -16.52
N LEU A 13 0.55 11.17 -15.92
CA LEU A 13 0.72 11.56 -14.51
C LEU A 13 0.38 10.40 -13.54
N PHE A 14 -0.56 9.53 -13.90
CA PHE A 14 -0.93 8.36 -13.10
C PHE A 14 0.13 7.27 -13.13
N SER A 15 0.65 7.00 -14.32
CA SER A 15 1.71 6.01 -14.51
C SER A 15 2.93 6.43 -13.69
N THR A 16 3.38 7.69 -13.81
CA THR A 16 4.54 8.23 -13.09
C THR A 16 4.39 8.28 -11.55
N SER A 17 3.18 8.48 -11.02
CA SER A 17 2.95 8.53 -9.57
C SER A 17 2.88 7.16 -8.89
N VAL A 18 2.43 6.11 -9.58
CA VAL A 18 2.59 4.72 -9.11
C VAL A 18 4.06 4.29 -9.22
N PHE A 19 4.77 4.71 -10.29
CA PHE A 19 6.19 4.40 -10.47
C PHE A 19 7.11 5.09 -9.46
N ALA A 20 6.74 6.25 -8.92
CA ALA A 20 7.54 6.96 -7.92
C ALA A 20 7.57 6.26 -6.53
N GLN A 21 6.83 5.16 -6.37
CA GLN A 21 6.67 4.44 -5.10
C GLN A 21 7.51 3.17 -5.02
N ILE A 22 8.12 2.70 -6.10
CA ILE A 22 8.80 1.41 -6.16
C ILE A 22 10.23 1.57 -6.73
N PRO A 23 11.24 0.89 -6.17
CA PRO A 23 12.62 0.97 -6.63
C PRO A 23 12.82 0.42 -8.04
N LYS A 24 13.95 0.82 -8.66
CA LYS A 24 14.54 0.08 -9.78
C LYS A 24 15.26 -1.16 -9.25
N LEU A 25 15.30 -2.24 -10.02
CA LEU A 25 15.97 -3.48 -9.65
C LEU A 25 17.45 -3.25 -9.28
N ASP A 26 18.18 -2.44 -10.04
CA ASP A 26 19.59 -2.15 -9.77
C ASP A 26 19.85 -1.49 -8.42
N HIS A 27 18.85 -0.81 -7.84
CA HIS A 27 18.99 -0.16 -6.53
C HIS A 27 18.78 -1.12 -5.36
N ILE A 28 18.22 -2.30 -5.59
CA ILE A 28 17.85 -3.28 -4.55
C ILE A 28 18.44 -4.67 -4.78
N LYS A 29 19.13 -4.90 -5.90
CA LYS A 29 19.66 -6.22 -6.27
C LYS A 29 20.58 -6.83 -5.21
N ASN A 30 21.33 -5.98 -4.49
CA ASN A 30 22.26 -6.41 -3.44
C ASN A 30 21.63 -6.41 -2.04
N LEU A 31 20.33 -6.09 -1.90
CA LEU A 31 19.70 -5.89 -0.60
C LEU A 31 19.81 -7.12 0.32
N LYS A 32 19.82 -8.34 -0.25
CA LYS A 32 19.98 -9.61 0.50
C LYS A 32 21.34 -9.70 1.22
N GLU A 33 22.38 -9.02 0.71
CA GLU A 33 23.74 -8.97 1.27
C GLU A 33 23.96 -7.72 2.14
N SER A 34 22.94 -6.86 2.23
CA SER A 34 22.99 -5.58 2.93
C SER A 34 22.51 -5.68 4.37
N LYS A 35 22.56 -4.53 5.06
CA LYS A 35 22.01 -4.37 6.40
C LYS A 35 20.88 -3.34 6.39
N ILE A 36 19.94 -3.48 7.31
CA ILE A 36 18.83 -2.55 7.52
C ILE A 36 18.94 -1.93 8.90
N ILE A 37 18.83 -0.60 8.96
CA ILE A 37 18.69 0.16 10.19
C ILE A 37 17.25 0.65 10.30
N ILE A 38 16.69 0.58 11.50
CA ILE A 38 15.37 1.12 11.78
C ILE A 38 15.51 2.61 12.12
N GLY A 39 14.97 3.48 11.25
CA GLY A 39 15.00 4.93 11.41
C GLY A 39 13.89 5.43 12.32
N LEU A 40 14.25 5.83 13.55
CA LEU A 40 13.34 6.25 14.60
C LEU A 40 12.93 7.72 14.46
N SER A 41 11.64 8.00 14.66
CA SER A 41 11.07 9.35 14.70
C SER A 41 11.13 9.94 16.12
N HIS A 42 10.53 11.09 16.34
CA HIS A 42 10.33 11.65 17.69
C HIS A 42 9.11 11.06 18.42
N ASN A 43 8.35 10.15 17.80
CA ASN A 43 7.17 9.52 18.40
C ASN A 43 7.55 8.13 18.95
N GLU A 44 7.65 8.00 20.27
CA GLU A 44 8.07 6.77 20.95
C GLU A 44 7.14 5.58 20.68
N ASN A 45 5.83 5.78 20.73
CA ASN A 45 4.86 4.71 20.47
C ASN A 45 4.98 4.17 19.04
N LEU A 46 5.17 5.08 18.07
CA LEU A 46 5.43 4.70 16.69
C LEU A 46 6.76 3.95 16.55
N ASN A 47 7.79 4.39 17.26
CA ASN A 47 9.12 3.77 17.23
C ASN A 47 9.09 2.35 17.80
N ILE A 48 8.38 2.13 18.91
CA ILE A 48 8.18 0.80 19.51
C ILE A 48 7.46 -0.11 18.50
N ASN A 49 6.35 0.37 17.92
CA ASN A 49 5.59 -0.39 16.95
C ASN A 49 6.39 -0.70 15.68
N LEU A 50 7.09 0.29 15.13
CA LEU A 50 7.95 0.09 13.95
C LEU A 50 9.03 -0.93 14.24
N THR A 51 9.73 -0.79 15.37
CA THR A 51 10.81 -1.70 15.77
C THR A 51 10.29 -3.13 15.92
N LYS A 52 9.17 -3.31 16.62
CA LYS A 52 8.54 -4.62 16.78
C LYS A 52 8.17 -5.23 15.42
N MET A 53 7.52 -4.47 14.54
CA MET A 53 7.06 -4.99 13.25
C MET A 53 8.22 -5.28 12.29
N VAL A 54 9.28 -4.46 12.26
CA VAL A 54 10.45 -4.76 11.42
C VAL A 54 11.13 -6.06 11.89
N ASN A 55 11.37 -6.22 13.20
CA ASN A 55 11.96 -7.45 13.72
C ASN A 55 11.11 -8.70 13.49
N GLN A 56 9.78 -8.58 13.49
CA GLN A 56 8.89 -9.72 13.32
C GLN A 56 8.67 -10.12 11.85
N TYR A 57 8.70 -9.16 10.92
CA TYR A 57 8.27 -9.38 9.53
C TYR A 57 9.37 -9.22 8.48
N TRP A 58 10.41 -8.44 8.76
CA TRP A 58 11.53 -8.28 7.82
C TRP A 58 12.52 -9.43 7.94
N ASN A 59 12.72 -10.17 6.84
CA ASN A 59 13.63 -11.31 6.79
C ASN A 59 14.55 -11.33 5.55
N LEU A 60 14.53 -10.27 4.74
CA LEU A 60 15.34 -10.18 3.53
C LEU A 60 16.84 -10.08 3.81
N CYS A 61 17.23 -9.44 4.90
CA CYS A 61 18.61 -9.23 5.29
C CYS A 61 18.74 -8.85 6.77
N GLN A 62 19.98 -8.73 7.26
CA GLN A 62 20.27 -8.47 8.67
C GLN A 62 19.74 -7.10 9.13
N ILE A 63 19.13 -7.07 10.32
CA ILE A 63 18.77 -5.83 11.01
C ILE A 63 19.95 -5.39 11.89
N ASP A 64 20.54 -4.23 11.60
CA ASP A 64 21.67 -3.61 12.31
C ASP A 64 21.18 -2.56 13.33
N GLY A 65 20.17 -2.93 14.11
CA GLY A 65 19.60 -2.11 15.17
C GLY A 65 18.71 -0.95 14.70
N ALA A 66 18.55 0.03 15.60
CA ALA A 66 17.70 1.20 15.41
C ALA A 66 18.44 2.47 15.82
N LEU A 67 18.26 3.54 15.04
CA LEU A 67 18.90 4.84 15.27
C LEU A 67 17.89 5.97 15.01
N PRO A 68 18.08 7.17 15.59
CA PRO A 68 17.35 8.36 15.15
C PRO A 68 17.40 8.51 13.63
N TYR A 69 16.27 8.84 12.99
CA TYR A 69 16.12 8.81 11.53
C TYR A 69 17.22 9.59 10.79
N LYS A 70 17.62 10.76 11.29
CA LYS A 70 18.68 11.57 10.67
C LYS A 70 20.04 10.85 10.69
N GLU A 71 20.38 10.18 11.78
CA GLU A 71 21.62 9.41 11.94
C GLU A 71 21.60 8.16 11.07
N ALA A 72 20.48 7.42 11.06
CA ALA A 72 20.29 6.26 10.20
C ALA A 72 20.50 6.61 8.71
N ILE A 73 19.90 7.72 8.26
CA ILE A 73 20.06 8.22 6.89
C ILE A 73 21.51 8.64 6.61
N GLN A 74 22.19 9.28 7.57
CA GLN A 74 23.58 9.68 7.39
C GLN A 74 24.51 8.46 7.29
N LYS A 75 24.27 7.42 8.09
CA LYS A 75 25.00 6.14 8.00
C LYS A 75 24.79 5.48 6.64
N ALA A 76 23.55 5.38 6.17
CA ALA A 76 23.22 4.83 4.85
C ALA A 76 23.78 5.64 3.66
N LYS A 77 24.02 6.95 3.82
CA LYS A 77 24.71 7.76 2.79
C LYS A 77 26.20 7.46 2.69
N ASN A 78 26.80 7.02 3.79
CA ASN A 78 28.23 6.80 3.90
C ASN A 78 28.61 5.31 3.70
N ASP A 79 27.62 4.44 3.60
CA ASP A 79 27.76 3.00 3.42
C ASP A 79 26.71 2.49 2.43
N ASP A 80 27.15 2.18 1.21
CA ASP A 80 26.30 1.69 0.12
C ASP A 80 25.65 0.33 0.43
N ASN A 81 26.10 -0.36 1.47
CA ASN A 81 25.53 -1.63 1.94
C ASN A 81 24.56 -1.47 3.12
N THR A 82 24.19 -0.23 3.48
CA THR A 82 23.23 0.07 4.55
C THR A 82 21.96 0.70 3.98
N PHE A 83 20.82 0.16 4.38
CA PHE A 83 19.50 0.68 4.07
C PHE A 83 18.77 1.08 5.36
N VAL A 84 17.73 1.91 5.21
CA VAL A 84 16.93 2.42 6.32
C VAL A 84 15.46 2.13 6.07
N ILE A 85 14.81 1.45 7.02
CA ILE A 85 13.35 1.35 7.10
C ILE A 85 12.84 2.39 8.09
N PHE A 86 11.83 3.17 7.69
CA PHE A 86 11.28 4.25 8.52
C PHE A 86 9.80 4.48 8.23
N VAL A 87 9.12 5.20 9.11
CA VAL A 87 7.76 5.69 8.84
C VAL A 87 7.80 7.20 8.61
N SER A 88 7.10 7.67 7.58
CA SER A 88 7.02 9.09 7.28
C SER A 88 5.68 9.46 6.67
N THR A 89 5.52 10.74 6.33
CA THR A 89 4.31 11.31 5.72
C THR A 89 4.67 11.91 4.38
N MET A 90 3.85 11.65 3.36
CA MET A 90 3.92 12.38 2.10
C MET A 90 2.67 13.22 1.94
N THR A 91 2.85 14.50 1.64
CA THR A 91 1.77 15.42 1.30
C THR A 91 1.71 15.60 -0.21
N SER A 92 0.51 15.46 -0.77
CA SER A 92 0.21 15.76 -2.17
C SER A 92 -0.68 17.00 -2.24
N ARG A 93 -0.44 17.85 -3.24
CA ARG A 93 -1.20 19.09 -3.47
C ARG A 93 -1.88 19.00 -4.84
N GLY A 94 -3.15 19.41 -4.88
CA GLY A 94 -3.92 19.50 -6.11
C GLY A 94 -3.53 20.70 -6.95
N LEU A 95 -4.21 20.82 -8.10
CA LEU A 95 -4.14 22.03 -8.92
C LEU A 95 -4.74 23.21 -8.14
N LYS A 96 -4.30 24.42 -8.51
CA LYS A 96 -4.84 25.67 -7.98
C LYS A 96 -6.29 25.82 -8.44
N HIS A 97 -7.20 26.04 -7.50
CA HIS A 97 -8.58 26.42 -7.76
C HIS A 97 -8.73 27.90 -7.45
N ASN A 98 -9.23 28.66 -8.41
CA ASN A 98 -9.58 30.07 -8.19
C ASN A 98 -11.04 30.12 -7.73
N PHE A 99 -11.28 30.83 -6.63
CA PHE A 99 -12.60 31.24 -6.18
C PHE A 99 -12.63 32.76 -6.28
N ASP A 100 -13.41 33.28 -7.22
CA ASP A 100 -13.40 34.70 -7.62
C ASP A 100 -12.00 35.24 -8.00
N GLU A 101 -11.89 36.56 -8.17
CA GLU A 101 -10.68 37.23 -8.67
C GLU A 101 -9.50 37.24 -7.67
N ASN A 102 -9.76 36.95 -6.38
CA ASN A 102 -8.79 37.22 -5.31
C ASN A 102 -8.45 36.04 -4.39
N TRP A 103 -9.06 34.86 -4.56
CA TRP A 103 -8.78 33.71 -3.67
C TRP A 103 -8.32 32.50 -4.46
N ASP A 104 -7.17 31.95 -4.05
CA ASP A 104 -6.72 30.66 -4.54
C ASP A 104 -6.62 29.63 -3.42
N PHE A 105 -7.19 28.45 -3.66
CA PHE A 105 -7.05 27.32 -2.75
C PHE A 105 -6.54 26.09 -3.48
N ARG A 106 -5.89 25.19 -2.73
CA ARG A 106 -5.42 23.90 -3.22
C ARG A 106 -5.92 22.83 -2.27
N LEU A 107 -6.45 21.74 -2.82
CA LEU A 107 -6.69 20.54 -2.04
C LEU A 107 -5.35 19.95 -1.59
N ILE A 108 -5.28 19.50 -0.34
CA ILE A 108 -4.09 18.89 0.26
C ILE A 108 -4.51 17.54 0.83
N SER A 109 -3.76 16.50 0.48
CA SER A 109 -3.89 15.17 1.06
C SER A 109 -2.55 14.73 1.63
N SER A 110 -2.56 14.00 2.74
CA SER A 110 -1.37 13.53 3.43
C SER A 110 -1.50 12.06 3.79
N GLY A 111 -0.59 11.22 3.32
CA GLY A 111 -0.58 9.78 3.58
C GLY A 111 0.65 9.38 4.38
N LYS A 112 0.47 8.47 5.33
CA LYS A 112 1.59 7.82 6.02
C LYS A 112 2.09 6.65 5.17
N PHE A 113 3.39 6.40 5.23
CA PHE A 113 4.01 5.27 4.54
C PHE A 113 5.15 4.68 5.36
N VAL A 114 5.39 3.38 5.18
CA VAL A 114 6.68 2.75 5.50
C VAL A 114 7.58 2.93 4.29
N GLY A 115 8.78 3.46 4.51
CA GLY A 115 9.74 3.77 3.47
C GLY A 115 11.01 2.94 3.59
N LEU A 116 11.62 2.66 2.45
CA LEU A 116 12.98 2.12 2.33
C LEU A 116 13.88 3.17 1.69
N SER A 117 15.04 3.46 2.27
CA SER A 117 16.03 4.40 1.72
C SER A 117 17.44 3.85 1.79
N ASN A 118 18.29 4.21 0.84
CA ASN A 118 19.74 4.03 0.86
C ASN A 118 20.47 5.34 1.23
N GLY A 119 19.89 6.11 2.15
CA GLY A 119 20.40 7.44 2.52
C GLY A 119 20.04 8.58 1.55
N SER A 120 19.48 8.28 0.37
CA SER A 120 19.05 9.32 -0.57
C SER A 120 17.88 10.16 -0.04
N LYS A 121 17.76 11.41 -0.56
CA LYS A 121 16.72 12.38 -0.12
C LYS A 121 15.29 11.87 -0.35
N LYS A 122 15.09 11.06 -1.39
CA LYS A 122 13.80 10.44 -1.70
C LYS A 122 13.93 8.94 -1.40
N PRO A 123 13.03 8.34 -0.60
CA PRO A 123 13.06 6.90 -0.40
C PRO A 123 12.97 6.16 -1.72
N LEU A 124 13.68 5.04 -1.79
CA LEU A 124 13.66 4.09 -2.90
C LEU A 124 12.28 3.47 -3.07
N MET A 125 11.63 3.14 -1.95
CA MET A 125 10.28 2.56 -1.92
C MET A 125 9.40 3.31 -0.93
N ARG A 126 8.12 3.46 -1.26
CA ARG A 126 7.07 3.90 -0.33
C ARG A 126 5.93 2.88 -0.37
N SER A 127 5.67 2.27 0.77
CA SER A 127 4.47 1.47 0.98
C SER A 127 3.50 2.28 1.83
N TYR A 128 2.46 2.84 1.21
CA TYR A 128 1.43 3.57 1.94
C TYR A 128 0.67 2.63 2.86
N ILE A 129 0.25 3.16 4.00
CA ILE A 129 -0.42 2.38 5.04
C ILE A 129 -1.70 3.09 5.50
N PRO A 130 -2.74 2.35 5.92
CA PRO A 130 -3.90 2.97 6.53
C PRO A 130 -3.50 3.59 7.87
N SER A 131 -3.91 4.83 8.10
CA SER A 131 -3.63 5.55 9.34
C SER A 131 -4.72 6.58 9.59
N SER A 132 -4.96 6.92 10.86
CA SER A 132 -5.61 8.18 11.23
C SER A 132 -4.54 9.24 11.52
N GLU A 133 -4.95 10.49 11.76
CA GLU A 133 -4.00 11.59 11.99
C GLU A 133 -3.05 11.34 13.16
N SER A 134 -3.52 10.69 14.23
CA SER A 134 -2.78 10.45 15.46
C SER A 134 -2.33 9.00 15.67
N LEU A 135 -2.92 8.04 14.94
CA LEU A 135 -2.66 6.62 15.15
C LEU A 135 -2.21 5.92 13.87
N ILE A 136 -1.07 5.23 14.00
CA ILE A 136 -0.59 4.27 13.02
C ILE A 136 -0.66 2.89 13.69
N PRO A 137 -1.69 2.08 13.38
CA PRO A 137 -1.85 0.75 13.94
C PRO A 137 -0.69 -0.19 13.57
N SER A 138 -0.39 -1.17 14.42
CA SER A 138 0.71 -2.11 14.20
C SER A 138 0.51 -2.93 12.92
N GLU A 139 -0.71 -3.36 12.63
CA GLU A 139 -1.01 -4.16 11.44
C GLU A 139 -0.91 -3.35 10.14
N SER A 140 -1.10 -2.03 10.21
CA SER A 140 -0.78 -1.12 9.10
C SER A 140 0.71 -1.09 8.80
N ILE A 141 1.57 -1.04 9.83
CA ILE A 141 3.03 -1.08 9.66
C ILE A 141 3.47 -2.46 9.16
N ALA A 142 2.92 -3.54 9.74
CA ALA A 142 3.17 -4.91 9.28
C ALA A 142 2.86 -5.07 7.79
N HIS A 143 1.69 -4.59 7.35
CA HIS A 143 1.33 -4.54 5.94
C HIS A 143 2.36 -3.77 5.11
N GLY A 144 2.77 -2.58 5.57
CA GLY A 144 3.76 -1.76 4.89
C GLY A 144 5.07 -2.51 4.63
N ILE A 145 5.59 -3.19 5.65
CA ILE A 145 6.82 -3.99 5.61
C ILE A 145 6.65 -5.21 4.69
N ASN A 146 5.57 -5.98 4.87
CA ASN A 146 5.28 -7.16 4.07
C ASN A 146 5.14 -6.81 2.59
N PHE A 147 4.40 -5.74 2.26
CA PHE A 147 4.28 -5.28 0.88
C PHE A 147 5.63 -4.93 0.25
N MET A 148 6.50 -4.20 0.97
CA MET A 148 7.84 -3.91 0.46
C MET A 148 8.65 -5.18 0.25
N GLN A 149 8.68 -6.06 1.25
CA GLN A 149 9.40 -7.31 1.21
C GLN A 149 8.95 -8.18 0.04
N THR A 150 7.66 -8.46 -0.11
CA THR A 150 7.13 -9.30 -1.19
C THR A 150 7.51 -8.76 -2.57
N ILE A 151 7.37 -7.45 -2.80
CA ILE A 151 7.74 -6.82 -4.07
C ILE A 151 9.25 -6.95 -4.33
N ILE A 152 10.08 -6.63 -3.33
CA ILE A 152 11.54 -6.65 -3.47
C ILE A 152 12.05 -8.09 -3.68
N THR A 153 11.57 -9.04 -2.88
CA THR A 153 11.89 -10.47 -3.02
C THR A 153 11.60 -10.94 -4.44
N SER A 154 10.39 -10.68 -4.93
CA SER A 154 9.97 -11.09 -6.27
C SER A 154 10.75 -10.37 -7.37
N MET A 155 11.13 -9.10 -7.19
CA MET A 155 12.00 -8.40 -8.14
C MET A 155 13.38 -9.04 -8.26
N ILE A 156 13.97 -9.43 -7.12
CA ILE A 156 15.28 -10.07 -7.05
C ILE A 156 15.22 -11.49 -7.63
N GLU A 157 14.21 -12.28 -7.27
CA GLU A 157 14.09 -13.67 -7.72
C GLU A 157 13.76 -13.78 -9.20
N GLU A 158 12.84 -12.95 -9.68
CA GLU A 158 12.42 -12.94 -11.08
C GLU A 158 13.37 -12.16 -11.99
N GLN A 159 14.35 -11.45 -11.43
CA GLN A 159 15.23 -10.51 -12.14
C GLN A 159 14.43 -9.54 -13.03
N LYS A 160 13.33 -9.03 -12.48
CA LYS A 160 12.35 -8.20 -13.20
C LYS A 160 12.07 -6.91 -12.43
N GLY A 161 11.85 -5.84 -13.19
CA GLY A 161 11.32 -4.60 -12.64
C GLY A 161 9.94 -4.78 -12.03
N ALA A 162 9.59 -3.94 -11.05
CA ALA A 162 8.39 -4.08 -10.25
C ALA A 162 7.08 -4.23 -11.02
N MET A 163 6.94 -3.55 -12.16
CA MET A 163 5.70 -3.63 -12.95
C MET A 163 5.47 -5.01 -13.55
N LYS A 164 6.54 -5.70 -13.96
CA LYS A 164 6.45 -7.07 -14.44
C LYS A 164 6.06 -7.99 -13.29
N VAL A 165 6.68 -7.82 -12.11
CA VAL A 165 6.38 -8.55 -10.87
C VAL A 165 4.93 -8.36 -10.42
N ILE A 166 4.43 -7.13 -10.33
CA ILE A 166 3.03 -6.86 -9.97
C ILE A 166 2.05 -7.52 -10.96
N GLY A 167 2.46 -7.65 -12.23
CA GLY A 167 1.73 -8.40 -13.24
C GLY A 167 1.66 -9.91 -12.98
N LEU A 168 2.60 -10.49 -12.23
CA LEU A 168 2.65 -11.91 -11.88
C LEU A 168 1.64 -12.27 -10.80
N TYR A 169 1.46 -11.43 -9.76
CA TYR A 169 0.54 -11.73 -8.65
C TYR A 169 -0.90 -11.98 -9.13
N LYS A 170 -1.31 -11.31 -10.21
CA LYS A 170 -2.59 -11.56 -10.88
C LYS A 170 -2.82 -13.04 -11.24
N LYS A 171 -1.76 -13.78 -11.55
CA LYS A 171 -1.78 -15.18 -11.98
C LYS A 171 -1.76 -16.16 -10.79
N GLU A 172 -1.18 -15.76 -9.66
CA GLU A 172 -1.04 -16.56 -8.43
C GLU A 172 -2.33 -16.63 -7.60
N ALA A 173 -3.33 -15.82 -7.94
CA ALA A 173 -4.62 -15.74 -7.27
C ALA A 173 -5.37 -17.09 -7.11
N LYS A 174 -5.00 -18.13 -7.86
CA LYS A 174 -5.54 -19.49 -7.71
C LYS A 174 -5.28 -20.09 -6.32
N GLU A 175 -4.16 -19.78 -5.67
CA GLU A 175 -3.85 -20.30 -4.34
C GLU A 175 -4.81 -19.76 -3.26
N LEU A 176 -5.39 -18.57 -3.51
CA LEU A 176 -6.40 -18.00 -2.62
C LEU A 176 -7.77 -18.67 -2.73
N ALA A 177 -8.02 -19.51 -3.74
CA ALA A 177 -9.33 -20.12 -3.94
C ALA A 177 -9.76 -21.01 -2.76
N ASN A 178 -8.78 -21.59 -2.06
CA ASN A 178 -9.02 -22.45 -0.90
C ASN A 178 -9.00 -21.69 0.42
N LYS A 179 -8.72 -20.37 0.41
CA LYS A 179 -8.66 -19.54 1.62
C LYS A 179 -9.97 -18.79 1.86
N THR A 180 -10.22 -18.45 3.11
CA THR A 180 -11.35 -17.57 3.47
C THR A 180 -10.91 -16.12 3.44
N LEU A 181 -11.53 -15.29 2.59
CA LEU A 181 -11.24 -13.86 2.54
C LEU A 181 -11.94 -13.10 3.67
N TYR A 182 -11.16 -12.53 4.58
CA TYR A 182 -11.63 -11.64 5.63
C TYR A 182 -11.81 -10.23 5.12
N ILE A 183 -13.02 -9.71 5.31
CA ILE A 183 -13.40 -8.35 4.92
C ILE A 183 -13.88 -7.60 6.18
N PRO A 184 -13.16 -6.55 6.61
CA PRO A 184 -13.57 -5.76 7.78
C PRO A 184 -14.89 -5.04 7.53
N LYS A 185 -15.86 -5.24 8.44
CA LYS A 185 -17.17 -4.57 8.39
C LYS A 185 -17.05 -3.05 8.37
N VAL A 186 -16.08 -2.50 9.10
CA VAL A 186 -15.82 -1.04 9.22
C VAL A 186 -15.44 -0.38 7.89
N TRP A 187 -15.00 -1.14 6.89
CA TRP A 187 -14.65 -0.62 5.57
C TRP A 187 -15.75 -0.80 4.54
N LEU A 188 -16.88 -1.44 4.88
CA LEU A 188 -17.97 -1.62 3.94
C LEU A 188 -18.72 -0.31 3.73
N HIS A 189 -19.02 0.01 2.47
CA HIS A 189 -19.93 1.11 2.17
C HIS A 189 -21.33 0.82 2.75
N LYS A 190 -22.01 1.81 3.34
CA LYS A 190 -23.33 1.64 4.00
C LYS A 190 -24.44 0.97 3.16
N LYS A 191 -24.32 1.02 1.83
CA LYS A 191 -25.26 0.36 0.88
C LYS A 191 -24.95 -1.11 0.61
N LEU A 192 -23.88 -1.64 1.19
CA LEU A 192 -23.40 -3.00 0.97
C LEU A 192 -23.85 -3.88 2.14
N THR A 193 -25.07 -4.41 2.05
CA THR A 193 -25.63 -5.28 3.08
C THR A 193 -25.04 -6.69 2.97
N PRO A 194 -25.08 -7.50 4.05
CA PRO A 194 -24.62 -8.90 4.01
C PRO A 194 -25.25 -9.68 2.85
N GLU A 195 -26.55 -9.51 2.59
CA GLU A 195 -27.29 -10.21 1.53
C GLU A 195 -26.75 -9.88 0.14
N ILE A 196 -26.39 -8.61 -0.11
CA ILE A 196 -25.79 -8.18 -1.37
C ILE A 196 -24.43 -8.86 -1.57
N ILE A 197 -23.64 -8.98 -0.51
CA ILE A 197 -22.32 -9.60 -0.57
C ILE A 197 -22.44 -11.09 -0.81
N THR A 198 -23.33 -11.76 -0.08
CA THR A 198 -23.61 -13.21 -0.24
C THR A 198 -24.04 -13.51 -1.66
N LYS A 199 -24.96 -12.71 -2.22
CA LYS A 199 -25.42 -12.86 -3.61
C LYS A 199 -24.28 -12.72 -4.62
N GLU A 200 -23.35 -11.79 -4.38
CA GLU A 200 -22.23 -11.58 -5.30
C GLU A 200 -21.18 -12.69 -5.18
N TYR A 201 -20.81 -13.12 -3.97
CA TYR A 201 -19.79 -14.15 -3.74
C TYR A 201 -20.27 -15.56 -4.10
N GLY A 202 -21.55 -15.88 -3.91
CA GLY A 202 -22.06 -17.24 -4.12
C GLY A 202 -21.32 -18.25 -3.24
N SER A 203 -20.73 -19.28 -3.85
CA SER A 203 -19.97 -20.34 -3.17
C SER A 203 -18.53 -19.98 -2.79
N THR A 204 -18.10 -18.74 -3.02
CA THR A 204 -16.71 -18.33 -2.76
C THR A 204 -16.52 -18.07 -1.26
N ASN A 205 -15.45 -18.60 -0.64
CA ASN A 205 -15.20 -18.48 0.79
C ASN A 205 -14.82 -17.05 1.22
N TYR A 206 -15.72 -16.37 1.92
CA TYR A 206 -15.45 -15.07 2.54
C TYR A 206 -16.11 -14.97 3.92
N LYS A 207 -15.59 -14.08 4.76
CA LYS A 207 -16.18 -13.76 6.06
C LYS A 207 -16.14 -12.26 6.32
N LEU A 208 -17.28 -11.68 6.69
CA LEU A 208 -17.33 -10.31 7.21
C LEU A 208 -16.95 -10.33 8.69
N VAL A 209 -15.85 -9.69 9.02
CA VAL A 209 -15.25 -9.78 10.37
C VAL A 209 -15.21 -8.41 11.05
N SER A 210 -15.09 -8.43 12.37
CA SER A 210 -14.73 -7.23 13.13
C SER A 210 -13.31 -6.76 12.78
N TYR A 211 -12.98 -5.52 13.14
CA TYR A 211 -11.62 -5.00 12.95
C TYR A 211 -10.59 -5.78 13.79
N GLU A 212 -10.92 -6.16 15.03
CA GLU A 212 -10.01 -6.94 15.88
C GLU A 212 -9.78 -8.35 15.34
N GLU A 213 -10.80 -9.06 14.86
CA GLU A 213 -10.62 -10.37 14.20
C GLU A 213 -9.73 -10.27 12.95
N TRP A 214 -9.87 -9.19 12.17
CA TRP A 214 -9.06 -8.95 10.99
C TRP A 214 -7.60 -8.64 11.35
N LYS A 215 -7.38 -7.75 12.33
CA LYS A 215 -6.07 -7.38 12.85
C LYS A 215 -5.35 -8.59 13.45
N ASP A 216 -6.08 -9.41 14.21
CA ASP A 216 -5.58 -10.65 14.79
C ASP A 216 -5.13 -11.65 13.73
N ALA A 217 -5.90 -11.81 12.64
CA ALA A 217 -5.49 -12.66 11.52
C ALA A 217 -4.13 -12.26 10.94
N ILE A 218 -3.90 -10.95 10.76
CA ILE A 218 -2.66 -10.40 10.21
C ILE A 218 -1.50 -10.58 11.19
N LEU A 219 -1.67 -10.09 12.42
CA LEU A 219 -0.59 -10.03 13.40
C LEU A 219 -0.14 -11.41 13.90
N ASN A 220 -1.06 -12.39 13.88
CA ASN A 220 -0.81 -13.76 14.33
C ASN A 220 -0.74 -14.77 13.17
N LYS A 221 -0.61 -14.30 11.92
CA LYS A 221 -0.34 -15.12 10.73
C LYS A 221 -1.29 -16.34 10.58
N LYS A 222 -2.60 -16.12 10.73
CA LYS A 222 -3.59 -17.22 10.70
C LYS A 222 -3.61 -17.96 9.36
N ASP A 223 -3.38 -19.26 9.40
CA ASP A 223 -3.44 -20.11 8.21
C ASP A 223 -4.87 -20.27 7.66
N GLY A 224 -4.96 -20.54 6.35
CA GLY A 224 -6.23 -20.63 5.62
C GLY A 224 -6.97 -19.30 5.46
N ILE A 225 -6.43 -18.19 5.95
CA ILE A 225 -7.04 -16.86 5.86
C ILE A 225 -6.32 -15.99 4.84
N ALA A 226 -7.12 -15.31 4.01
CA ALA A 226 -6.67 -14.17 3.23
C ALA A 226 -7.34 -12.91 3.78
N TYR A 227 -6.73 -11.75 3.61
CA TYR A 227 -7.31 -10.50 4.06
C TYR A 227 -7.19 -9.42 2.99
N VAL A 228 -8.18 -8.51 2.98
CA VAL A 228 -8.12 -7.28 2.19
C VAL A 228 -7.73 -6.12 3.08
N ILE A 229 -6.98 -5.16 2.54
CA ILE A 229 -6.64 -3.89 3.20
C ILE A 229 -6.80 -2.71 2.23
N LEU A 230 -7.36 -1.60 2.73
CA LEU A 230 -7.61 -0.38 1.96
C LEU A 230 -6.52 0.66 2.21
N ILE A 231 -5.76 0.99 1.17
CA ILE A 231 -4.59 1.87 1.27
C ILE A 231 -4.89 3.24 0.65
N PRO A 232 -4.91 4.33 1.45
CA PRO A 232 -5.04 5.68 0.94
C PRO A 232 -3.69 6.18 0.41
N VAL A 233 -3.59 6.35 -0.91
CA VAL A 233 -2.40 6.91 -1.58
C VAL A 233 -2.66 8.38 -1.91
N PRO A 234 -1.97 9.35 -1.29
CA PRO A 234 -2.18 10.76 -1.56
C PRO A 234 -1.68 11.13 -2.97
N ILE A 235 -2.59 11.61 -3.83
CA ILE A 235 -2.31 12.02 -5.21
C ILE A 235 -3.13 13.26 -5.58
N ALA A 236 -2.45 14.27 -6.13
CA ALA A 236 -3.04 15.53 -6.59
C ALA A 236 -4.02 16.17 -5.58
N GLY A 237 -3.66 16.18 -4.29
CA GLY A 237 -4.49 16.77 -3.23
C GLY A 237 -5.69 15.93 -2.80
N GLN A 238 -5.83 14.71 -3.33
CA GLN A 238 -6.85 13.73 -2.96
C GLN A 238 -6.20 12.38 -2.61
N TYR A 239 -7.00 11.35 -2.39
CA TYR A 239 -6.52 9.99 -2.17
C TYR A 239 -6.97 9.08 -3.30
N MET A 240 -6.05 8.30 -3.86
CA MET A 240 -6.37 7.07 -4.57
C MET A 240 -6.43 5.93 -3.56
N PHE A 241 -7.53 5.18 -3.53
CA PHE A 241 -7.65 3.99 -2.68
C PHE A 241 -7.24 2.74 -3.45
N GLN A 242 -6.15 2.13 -3.01
CA GLN A 242 -5.73 0.80 -3.45
C GLN A 242 -6.29 -0.24 -2.49
N HIS A 243 -6.59 -1.42 -3.00
CA HIS A 243 -6.98 -2.56 -2.20
C HIS A 243 -5.98 -3.67 -2.43
N HIS A 244 -5.31 -4.08 -1.37
CA HIS A 244 -4.38 -5.20 -1.44
C HIS A 244 -5.04 -6.44 -0.86
N ILE A 245 -4.82 -7.59 -1.48
CA ILE A 245 -5.22 -8.90 -0.96
C ILE A 245 -3.97 -9.70 -0.66
N PHE A 246 -3.87 -10.13 0.58
CA PHE A 246 -2.74 -10.85 1.13
C PHE A 246 -3.19 -12.19 1.72
N ASP A 247 -2.29 -13.15 1.72
CA ASP A 247 -2.38 -14.33 2.58
C ASP A 247 -1.86 -13.98 3.97
N SER A 248 -2.64 -14.30 5.00
CA SER A 248 -2.29 -13.97 6.38
C SER A 248 -1.07 -14.73 6.88
N ALA A 249 -0.93 -16.01 6.51
CA ALA A 249 0.14 -16.87 7.03
C ALA A 249 1.49 -16.51 6.41
N THR A 250 1.54 -16.44 5.08
CA THR A 250 2.77 -16.22 4.32
C THR A 250 3.10 -14.73 4.17
N ASN A 251 2.11 -13.84 4.34
CA ASN A 251 2.20 -12.43 3.99
C ASN A 251 2.50 -12.17 2.51
N GLN A 252 2.20 -13.14 1.64
CA GLN A 252 2.32 -12.98 0.20
C GLN A 252 1.18 -12.09 -0.33
N LEU A 253 1.54 -11.19 -1.25
CA LEU A 253 0.63 -10.31 -1.96
C LEU A 253 0.12 -11.01 -3.20
N TYR A 254 -1.20 -11.15 -3.33
CA TYR A 254 -1.83 -11.82 -4.48
C TYR A 254 -2.53 -10.86 -5.43
N ALA A 255 -3.06 -9.75 -4.92
CA ALA A 255 -3.76 -8.82 -5.80
C ALA A 255 -3.66 -7.38 -5.32
N ILE A 256 -3.45 -6.49 -6.28
CA ILE A 256 -3.62 -5.05 -6.12
C ILE A 256 -4.79 -4.62 -7.01
N SER A 257 -5.82 -4.07 -6.38
CA SER A 257 -6.95 -3.45 -7.07
C SER A 257 -6.94 -1.95 -6.82
N GLN A 258 -6.88 -1.17 -7.88
CA GLN A 258 -7.04 0.29 -7.80
C GLN A 258 -8.06 0.80 -8.81
N SER A 259 -8.58 1.99 -8.55
CA SER A 259 -9.37 2.73 -9.54
C SER A 259 -8.44 3.31 -10.61
N ARG A 260 -8.81 3.16 -11.89
CA ARG A 260 -7.97 3.56 -13.04
C ARG A 260 -7.74 5.06 -13.16
N VAL A 261 -8.54 5.87 -12.48
CA VAL A 261 -8.45 7.33 -12.47
C VAL A 261 -8.67 7.79 -11.03
N ALA A 262 -7.84 8.70 -10.55
CA ALA A 262 -8.00 9.43 -9.28
C ALA A 262 -7.57 10.88 -9.46
N VAL A 263 -7.93 11.47 -10.60
CA VAL A 263 -7.63 12.87 -10.93
C VAL A 263 -8.91 13.68 -10.74
N SER A 264 -8.82 14.71 -9.90
CA SER A 264 -9.79 15.81 -9.87
C SER A 264 -9.30 16.91 -10.78
N LEU A 265 -10.15 17.31 -11.72
CA LEU A 265 -9.95 18.49 -12.56
C LEU A 265 -11.13 19.42 -12.29
N ASN A 266 -10.85 20.64 -11.83
CA ASN A 266 -11.86 21.67 -11.56
C ASN A 266 -13.05 21.15 -10.74
N ALA A 267 -12.79 20.50 -9.60
CA ALA A 267 -13.78 19.89 -8.70
C ALA A 267 -14.54 18.66 -9.25
N VAL A 268 -14.33 18.25 -10.50
CA VAL A 268 -14.90 17.00 -11.02
C VAL A 268 -14.01 15.83 -10.63
N ASN A 269 -14.45 15.03 -9.66
CA ASN A 269 -13.84 13.73 -9.39
C ASN A 269 -14.20 12.78 -10.54
N LEU A 270 -13.23 12.52 -11.43
CA LEU A 270 -13.44 11.68 -12.62
C LEU A 270 -13.65 10.19 -12.27
N SER A 271 -13.61 9.80 -10.99
CA SER A 271 -13.72 8.41 -10.57
C SER A 271 -14.63 8.23 -9.36
N LYS A 272 -15.91 7.98 -9.62
CA LYS A 272 -16.90 7.54 -8.61
C LYS A 272 -16.50 6.23 -7.88
N ALA A 273 -15.49 5.52 -8.35
CA ALA A 273 -14.99 4.26 -7.77
C ALA A 273 -13.80 4.45 -6.82
N ASN A 274 -13.33 5.68 -6.63
CA ASN A 274 -12.21 5.99 -5.76
C ASN A 274 -12.70 6.38 -4.36
N THR A 275 -13.10 5.38 -3.57
CA THR A 275 -13.70 5.58 -2.24
C THR A 275 -12.86 4.90 -1.17
N GLY A 276 -12.80 5.50 0.02
CA GLY A 276 -12.22 4.89 1.23
C GLY A 276 -13.06 3.76 1.82
N TYR A 277 -13.94 3.17 1.02
CA TYR A 277 -14.86 2.11 1.37
C TYR A 277 -14.87 1.03 0.30
N ILE A 278 -15.17 -0.19 0.71
CA ILE A 278 -15.44 -1.34 -0.14
C ILE A 278 -16.84 -1.20 -0.71
N THR A 279 -16.92 -1.09 -2.03
CA THR A 279 -18.17 -1.03 -2.79
C THR A 279 -18.48 -2.37 -3.46
N LYS A 280 -19.69 -2.49 -4.03
CA LYS A 280 -20.10 -3.65 -4.83
C LYS A 280 -19.13 -3.97 -5.97
N LYS A 281 -18.50 -2.96 -6.57
CA LYS A 281 -17.50 -3.14 -7.64
C LYS A 281 -16.22 -3.78 -7.11
N ASN A 282 -15.81 -3.46 -5.88
CA ASN A 282 -14.65 -4.06 -5.22
C ASN A 282 -14.92 -5.53 -4.86
N ILE A 283 -16.10 -5.82 -4.32
CA ILE A 283 -16.55 -7.20 -4.01
C ILE A 283 -16.49 -8.11 -5.24
N LYS A 284 -17.05 -7.67 -6.38
CA LYS A 284 -16.99 -8.43 -7.65
C LYS A 284 -15.56 -8.74 -8.08
N LYS A 285 -14.67 -7.77 -7.90
CA LYS A 285 -13.24 -7.92 -8.17
C LYS A 285 -12.64 -8.98 -7.25
N TYR A 286 -12.84 -8.88 -5.94
CA TYR A 286 -12.27 -9.84 -4.99
C TYR A 286 -12.71 -11.27 -5.27
N LYS A 287 -13.96 -11.49 -5.65
CA LYS A 287 -14.42 -12.79 -6.16
C LYS A 287 -13.62 -13.27 -7.37
N GLY A 288 -13.31 -12.38 -8.30
CA GLY A 288 -12.41 -12.68 -9.43
C GLY A 288 -11.05 -13.19 -8.96
N VAL A 289 -10.45 -12.54 -7.95
CA VAL A 289 -9.19 -13.02 -7.33
C VAL A 289 -9.37 -14.41 -6.75
N LEU A 290 -10.37 -14.62 -5.90
CA LEU A 290 -10.60 -15.92 -5.24
C LEU A 290 -10.99 -17.04 -6.20
N SER A 291 -11.46 -16.72 -7.41
CA SER A 291 -11.75 -17.72 -8.45
C SER A 291 -10.61 -17.90 -9.46
N GLY A 292 -9.46 -17.24 -9.24
CA GLY A 292 -8.31 -17.26 -10.16
C GLY A 292 -8.56 -16.57 -11.51
N LYS A 293 -9.58 -15.70 -11.60
CA LYS A 293 -10.02 -14.99 -12.81
C LYS A 293 -9.84 -13.48 -12.66
N TRP A 294 -8.58 -13.03 -12.58
CA TRP A 294 -8.21 -11.63 -12.37
C TRP A 294 -7.63 -10.91 -13.59
#